data_AF-A0A7Y9ZLK0-F1
#
_entry.id   AF-A0A7Y9ZLK0-F1
#
_cell.length_a   1.000
_cell.length_b   1.000
_cell.length_c   1.000
_cell.angle_alpha   90.00
_cell.angle_beta   90.00
_cell.angle_gamma   90.00
#
_symmetry.space_group_name_H-M   'P 1'
#
loop_
_entity.id
_entity.type
_entity.pdbx_description
1 polymer ?
#
loop_
_entity_poly.entity_id
_entity_poly.type
_entity_poly.pdbx_seq_one_letter_code
_entity_poly.pdbx_strand_id
1 'polypeptide(L)' 'MPTELAGLVLEWRSGDKGWEGYVMYADREGRMVMEWLPAANLRPIKSSPQTGSAYG' A
#
# COMPACT_ATOMS: atom_id res chain seq x y z
N MET A 1 0.05 19.16 -7.12
CA MET A 1 -0.04 18.50 -5.80
C MET A 1 -0.03 16.99 -6.05
N PRO A 2 0.82 16.20 -5.37
CA PRO A 2 0.71 14.74 -5.43
C PRO A 2 -0.67 14.32 -4.90
N THR A 3 -1.31 13.35 -5.54
CA THR A 3 -2.58 12.79 -5.04
C THR A 3 -2.26 11.51 -4.30
N GLU A 4 -2.66 11.45 -3.04
CA GLU A 4 -2.58 10.22 -2.25
C GLU A 4 -3.77 9.33 -2.63
N LEU A 5 -3.48 8.08 -2.98
CA LEU A 5 -4.48 7.07 -3.30
C LEU A 5 -4.44 6.00 -2.20
N ALA A 6 -5.61 5.58 -1.73
CA ALA A 6 -5.69 4.47 -0.80
C ALA A 6 -5.29 3.18 -1.51
N GLY A 7 -4.33 2.46 -0.95
CA GLY A 7 -3.82 1.21 -1.51
C GLY A 7 -3.48 0.21 -0.42
N LEU A 8 -3.38 -1.06 -0.81
CA LEU A 8 -2.98 -2.17 0.03
C LEU A 8 -1.63 -2.69 -0.42
N VAL A 9 -0.68 -2.78 0.50
CA VAL A 9 0.61 -3.45 0.25
C VAL A 9 0.40 -4.96 0.39
N LEU A 10 0.79 -5.71 -0.64
CA LEU A 10 0.64 -7.16 -0.71
C LEU A 10 1.94 -7.89 -0.41
N GLU A 11 3.07 -7.32 -0.85
CA GLU A 11 4.39 -7.93 -0.71
C GLU A 11 5.48 -6.84 -0.59
N TRP A 12 6.60 -7.20 0.04
CA TRP A 12 7.81 -6.37 0.10
C TRP A 12 8.98 -7.09 -0.56
N ARG A 13 9.81 -6.35 -1.28
CA ARG A 13 11.12 -6.81 -1.76
C ARG A 13 12.19 -5.76 -1.54
N SER A 14 13.43 -6.20 -1.41
CA SER A 14 14.62 -5.33 -1.42
C SER A 14 15.41 -5.52 -2.71
N GLY A 15 15.85 -4.43 -3.34
CA GLY A 15 16.76 -4.44 -4.48
C GLY A 15 17.78 -3.30 -4.44
N ASP A 16 18.53 -3.11 -5.52
CA ASP A 16 19.65 -2.15 -5.60
C ASP A 16 19.22 -0.69 -5.35
N LYS A 17 17.94 -0.37 -5.56
CA LYS A 17 17.36 0.96 -5.34
C LYS A 17 16.66 1.11 -3.98
N GLY A 18 16.76 0.10 -3.11
CA GLY A 18 16.12 0.05 -1.79
C GLY A 18 14.88 -0.85 -1.75
N TRP A 19 14.01 -0.59 -0.80
CA TRP A 19 12.77 -1.35 -0.60
C TRP A 19 11.66 -0.90 -1.55
N GLU A 20 10.95 -1.87 -2.11
CA GLU A 20 9.76 -1.67 -2.93
C GLU A 20 8.62 -2.52 -2.36
N GLY A 21 7.41 -1.97 -2.42
CA GLY A 21 6.18 -2.68 -2.07
C GLY A 21 5.37 -2.98 -3.31
N TYR A 22 4.83 -4.20 -3.42
CA TYR A 22 3.84 -4.53 -4.43
C TYR A 22 2.48 -4.07 -3.92
N VAL A 23 1.87 -3.11 -4.61
CA VAL A 23 0.68 -2.41 -4.11
C VAL A 23 -0.47 -2.57 -5.08
N MET A 24 -1.65 -2.88 -4.54
CA MET A 24 -2.92 -2.79 -5.24
C MET A 24 -3.63 -1.50 -4.81
N TYR A 25 -4.08 -0.70 -5.78
CA TYR A 25 -4.84 0.52 -5.52
C TYR A 25 -5.81 0.85 -6.66
N ALA A 26 -6.79 1.71 -6.39
CA ALA A 26 -7.67 2.28 -7.42
C ALA A 26 -7.04 3.55 -7.99
N ASP A 27 -6.88 3.63 -9.31
CA ASP A 27 -6.48 4.86 -9.97
C ASP A 27 -7.61 5.93 -9.91
N ARG A 28 -7.35 7.12 -10.45
CA ARG A 28 -8.34 8.21 -10.45
C ARG A 28 -9.59 7.92 -11.28
N GLU A 29 -9.54 6.96 -12.19
CA GLU A 29 -10.66 6.50 -13.01
C GLU A 29 -11.38 5.30 -12.37
N GLY A 30 -10.93 4.87 -11.18
CA GLY A 30 -11.49 3.72 -10.45
C GLY A 30 -10.99 2.37 -10.96
N ARG A 31 -9.98 2.34 -11.83
CA ARG A 31 -9.38 1.09 -12.31
C ARG A 31 -8.44 0.53 -11.26
N MET A 32 -8.48 -0.79 -11.06
CA MET A 32 -7.53 -1.47 -10.19
C MET A 32 -6.18 -1.60 -10.88
N VAL A 33 -5.14 -1.09 -10.22
CA VAL A 33 -3.75 -1.15 -10.65
C VAL A 33 -2.96 -1.96 -9.64
N MET A 34 -2.01 -2.76 -10.12
CA MET A 34 -1.07 -3.50 -9.30
C MET A 34 0.35 -3.27 -9.82
N GLU A 35 1.21 -2.69 -9.01
CA GLU A 35 2.59 -2.40 -9.42
C GLU A 35 3.55 -2.36 -8.23
N TRP A 36 4.85 -2.39 -8.53
CA TRP A 36 5.89 -2.18 -7.54
C TRP A 36 6.15 -0.68 -7.40
N LEU A 37 6.01 -0.17 -6.18
CA LEU A 37 6.29 1.23 -5.85
C LEU A 37 7.46 1.31 -4.86
N PRO A 38 8.35 2.31 -5.00
CA PRO A 38 9.36 2.59 -4.00
C PRO A 38 8.73 2.84 -2.63
N ALA A 39 9.34 2.33 -1.56
CA ALA A 39 8.84 2.52 -0.19
C ALA A 39 8.70 4.02 0.18
N ALA A 40 9.53 4.90 -0.41
CA ALA A 40 9.44 6.35 -0.23
C ALA A 40 8.15 6.98 -0.77
N ASN A 41 7.46 6.30 -1.70
CA ASN A 41 6.17 6.73 -2.25
C ASN A 41 4.98 6.24 -1.42
N LEU A 42 5.21 5.32 -0.48
CA LEU A 42 4.18 4.72 0.35
C LEU A 42 4.09 5.46 1.69
N ARG A 43 2.85 5.77 2.10
CA ARG A 43 2.58 6.38 3.40
C ARG A 43 1.72 5.44 4.24
N PRO A 44 2.14 5.12 5.48
CA PRO A 44 1.31 4.35 6.38
C PRO A 44 -0.02 5.06 6.62
N ILE A 45 -1.13 4.35 6.40
CA ILE A 45 -2.44 4.83 6.83
C ILE A 45 -2.53 4.57 8.33
N LYS A 46 -2.66 5.64 9.11
CA LYS A 46 -2.95 5.53 10.54
C LYS A 46 -4.41 5.08 10.71
N SER A 47 -4.63 3.78 10.71
CA SER A 47 -5.91 3.20 11.13
C SER A 47 -5.77 2.60 12.53
N SER A 48 -6.84 2.67 13.33
CA SER A 48 -6.94 1.84 14.53
C SER A 48 -7.33 0.44 14.04
N PRO A 49 -6.47 -0.58 14.18
CA PRO A 49 -6.88 -1.93 13.84
C PRO A 49 -8.09 -2.28 14.70
N GLN A 50 -9.23 -2.55 14.07
CA GLN A 50 -10.35 -3.19 14.77
C GLN A 50 -9.92 -4.63 15.04
N THR A 51 -9.23 -4.85 16.16
CA THR A 51 -8.96 -6.18 16.68
C THR A 51 -10.28 -6.71 17.27
N GLY A 52 -11.23 -7.08 16.40
CA GLY A 52 -12.33 -7.93 16.83
C GLY A 52 -11.71 -9.23 17.33
N SER A 53 -11.91 -9.57 18.60
CA SER A 53 -11.42 -10.82 19.20
C SER A 53 -11.92 -12.01 18.39
N ALA A 54 -11.07 -12.54 17.50
CA ALA A 54 -11.33 -13.78 16.78
C ALA A 54 -11.13 -15.03 17.67
N TYR A 55 -10.71 -14.83 18.93
CA TYR A 55 -10.54 -15.86 19.93
C TYR A 55 -11.27 -15.42 21.21
N GLY A 56 -12.58 -15.73 21.25
CA GLY A 56 -13.33 -15.83 22.50
C GLY A 56 -13.18 -17.22 23.09
#